data_AF-A0A367KJ51-F1
#
_entry.id   AF-A0A367KJ51-F1
#
_cell.length_a   1.000
_cell.length_b   1.000
_cell.length_c   1.000
_cell.angle_alpha   90.00
_cell.angle_beta   90.00
_cell.angle_gamma   90.00
#
_symmetry.space_group_name_H-M   'P 1'
#
loop_
_entity.id
_entity.type
_entity.pdbx_description
1 polymer ?
#
loop_
_entity_poly.entity_id
_entity_poly.type
_entity_poly.pdbx_seq_one_letter_code
_entity_poly.pdbx_strand_id
1 'polypeptide(L)'
;QSPINISEEGIHNFLTKLDKLQYEELAYDSTMKMPLRFEKVEDEINFVTFIDLLNFGSGYRVPLHELAGRGAFDTIRFGAMSFHIGGKPMDAETFKNISIFEVSEIFQLPIDREVRHETLDFVTMTEPTALKPFAAGLTTVLNTTGDYLKAHNYKDLADFIMNHVKKQPQNASYLVEQFIQAFPGLHDSYQFPNISEPVYLYKKAQIIVYHLWFTFREQLPQYFDFKDIDTLTVFSDNVIPTMLIHLGVITDVPEQWQQDINNNKDLSVQIATTLRAAGVVACEEIVKASKAGTGPVAHMTTEKCLASN
;
A
#
# COMPACT_ATOMS: atom_id res chain seq x y z
N GLN A 1 21.70 17.90 -6.08
CA GLN A 1 21.55 17.72 -4.63
C GLN A 1 20.08 17.81 -4.29
N SER A 2 19.61 17.00 -3.33
CA SER A 2 18.23 17.06 -2.85
C SER A 2 17.97 18.41 -2.17
N PRO A 3 16.79 19.04 -2.36
CA PRO A 3 16.45 20.29 -1.67
C PRO A 3 16.05 20.09 -0.21
N ILE A 4 15.98 18.85 0.28
CA ILE A 4 15.59 18.48 1.64
C ILE A 4 16.71 17.73 2.36
N ASN A 5 16.74 17.85 3.69
CA ASN A 5 17.74 17.24 4.55
C ASN A 5 17.11 16.29 5.57
N ILE A 6 17.88 15.27 5.97
CA ILE A 6 17.55 14.41 7.12
C ILE A 6 18.32 14.95 8.33
N SER A 7 17.59 15.39 9.35
CA SER A 7 18.14 16.06 10.53
C SER A 7 18.56 15.05 11.60
N GLU A 8 19.86 14.96 11.90
CA GLU A 8 20.38 14.16 13.02
C GLU A 8 19.77 14.59 14.36
N GLU A 9 19.61 15.89 14.58
CA GLU A 9 18.96 16.44 15.77
C GLU A 9 17.48 16.05 15.82
N GLY A 10 16.79 16.11 14.67
CA GLY A 10 15.41 15.66 14.53
C GLY A 10 15.23 14.19 14.89
N ILE A 11 16.12 13.33 14.39
CA ILE A 11 16.15 11.89 14.73
C ILE A 11 16.38 11.69 16.23
N HIS A 12 17.36 12.37 16.81
CA HIS A 12 17.64 12.29 18.24
C HIS A 12 16.43 12.71 19.08
N ASN A 13 15.81 13.83 18.74
CA ASN A 13 14.62 14.35 19.40
C ASN A 13 13.42 13.41 19.28
N PHE A 14 13.21 12.81 18.11
CA PHE A 14 12.16 11.81 17.90
C PHE A 14 12.40 10.58 18.80
N LEU A 15 13.58 9.96 18.70
CA LEU A 15 13.90 8.72 19.42
C LEU A 15 13.87 8.89 20.93
N THR A 16 14.36 10.02 21.47
CA THR A 16 14.39 10.27 22.91
C THR A 16 13.03 10.56 23.53
N LYS A 17 12.05 10.97 22.71
CA LYS A 17 10.68 11.27 23.15
C LYS A 17 9.72 10.10 22.96
N LEU A 18 10.14 9.00 22.33
CA LEU A 18 9.31 7.80 22.18
C LEU A 18 8.94 7.22 23.53
N ASP A 19 7.65 6.92 23.72
CA ASP A 19 7.23 6.03 24.79
C ASP A 19 7.40 4.57 24.35
N LYS A 20 8.17 3.80 25.12
CA LYS A 20 8.49 2.41 24.77
C LYS A 20 7.27 1.50 24.78
N LEU A 21 6.37 1.66 25.75
CA LEU A 21 5.21 0.78 25.89
C LEU A 21 4.22 1.04 24.76
N GLN A 22 3.96 2.31 24.46
CA GLN A 22 3.13 2.72 23.34
C GLN A 22 3.71 2.24 22.02
N TYR A 23 5.03 2.34 21.83
CA TYR A 23 5.71 1.81 20.64
C TYR A 23 5.50 0.30 20.50
N GLU A 24 5.76 -0.48 21.56
CA GLU A 24 5.61 -1.93 21.53
C GLU A 24 4.16 -2.38 21.27
N GLU A 25 3.18 -1.63 21.78
CA GLU A 25 1.75 -1.85 21.51
C GLU A 25 1.39 -1.57 20.04
N LEU A 26 1.83 -0.43 19.49
CA LEU A 26 1.50 -0.02 18.13
C LEU A 26 2.33 -0.75 17.05
N ALA A 27 3.51 -1.27 17.39
CA ALA A 27 4.37 -2.05 16.51
C ALA A 27 3.80 -3.45 16.21
N TYR A 28 2.72 -3.85 16.88
CA TYR A 28 1.98 -5.05 16.56
C TYR A 28 0.96 -4.80 15.44
N ASP A 29 1.29 -5.25 14.24
CA ASP A 29 0.42 -5.08 13.08
C ASP A 29 -0.77 -6.06 13.11
N SER A 30 -1.87 -5.63 13.71
CA SER A 30 -3.10 -6.43 13.78
C SER A 30 -4.03 -6.23 12.57
N THR A 31 -3.68 -5.35 11.64
CA THR A 31 -4.61 -4.80 10.64
C THR A 31 -5.09 -5.84 9.60
N MET A 32 -4.30 -6.90 9.41
CA MET A 32 -4.62 -8.02 8.52
C MET A 32 -5.52 -9.09 9.16
N LYS A 33 -5.74 -9.09 10.48
CA LYS A 33 -6.60 -10.10 11.11
C LYS A 33 -8.07 -9.83 10.79
N MET A 34 -8.63 -10.67 9.95
CA MET A 34 -10.06 -10.64 9.59
C MET A 34 -10.83 -11.70 10.38
N PRO A 35 -12.10 -11.46 10.75
CA PRO A 35 -12.95 -12.46 11.41
C PRO A 35 -13.48 -13.50 10.40
N LEU A 36 -12.61 -13.99 9.51
CA LEU A 36 -12.91 -14.95 8.46
C LEU A 36 -12.21 -16.27 8.77
N ARG A 37 -12.83 -17.38 8.37
CA ARG A 37 -12.22 -18.70 8.45
C ARG A 37 -12.07 -19.25 7.04
N PHE A 38 -10.84 -19.55 6.66
CA PHE A 38 -10.52 -20.18 5.39
C PHE A 38 -10.43 -21.69 5.55
N GLU A 39 -10.92 -22.44 4.56
CA GLU A 39 -10.80 -23.91 4.56
C GLU A 39 -9.38 -24.35 4.20
N LYS A 40 -8.75 -23.62 3.27
CA LYS A 40 -7.38 -23.85 2.80
C LYS A 40 -6.53 -22.61 3.03
N VAL A 41 -5.26 -22.83 3.35
CA VAL A 41 -4.29 -21.74 3.54
C VAL A 41 -4.09 -20.95 2.25
N GLU A 42 -4.16 -21.61 1.10
CA GLU A 42 -4.07 -20.96 -0.20
C GLU A 42 -5.19 -19.93 -0.41
N ASP A 43 -6.39 -20.18 0.09
CA ASP A 43 -7.50 -19.21 -0.01
C ASP A 43 -7.23 -17.97 0.85
N GLU A 44 -6.59 -18.14 2.02
CA GLU A 44 -6.17 -17.04 2.89
C GLU A 44 -5.01 -16.24 2.27
N ILE A 45 -4.00 -16.92 1.70
CA ILE A 45 -2.91 -16.29 0.96
C ILE A 45 -3.47 -15.43 -0.17
N ASN A 46 -4.41 -15.98 -0.96
CA ASN A 46 -5.04 -15.27 -2.06
C ASN A 46 -5.79 -14.03 -1.57
N PHE A 47 -6.53 -14.16 -0.47
CA PHE A 47 -7.32 -13.09 0.13
C PHE A 47 -6.46 -11.94 0.68
N VAL A 48 -5.41 -12.25 1.45
CA VAL A 48 -4.48 -11.24 1.99
C VAL A 48 -3.79 -10.50 0.84
N THR A 49 -3.29 -11.24 -0.15
CA THR A 49 -2.63 -10.66 -1.34
C THR A 49 -3.59 -9.76 -2.12
N PHE A 50 -4.86 -10.16 -2.26
CA PHE A 50 -5.88 -9.35 -2.94
C PHE A 50 -6.11 -8.00 -2.24
N ILE A 51 -6.17 -7.98 -0.91
CA ILE A 51 -6.30 -6.74 -0.13
C ILE A 51 -5.13 -5.81 -0.44
N ASP A 52 -3.91 -6.31 -0.35
CA ASP A 52 -2.70 -5.48 -0.52
C ASP A 52 -2.49 -5.03 -1.96
N LEU A 53 -2.81 -5.88 -2.94
CA LEU A 53 -2.78 -5.54 -4.36
C LEU A 53 -3.66 -4.32 -4.66
N LEU A 54 -4.82 -4.26 -4.01
CA LEU A 54 -5.80 -3.18 -4.17
C LEU A 54 -5.66 -2.06 -3.15
N ASN A 55 -4.65 -2.11 -2.26
CA ASN A 55 -4.46 -1.13 -1.18
C ASN A 55 -3.92 0.22 -1.70
N PHE A 56 -4.78 0.92 -2.43
CA PHE A 56 -4.61 2.29 -2.88
C PHE A 56 -5.95 3.04 -2.81
N GLY A 57 -5.90 4.35 -3.01
CA GLY A 57 -7.10 5.19 -2.95
C GLY A 57 -7.10 6.22 -1.83
N SER A 58 -5.99 6.42 -1.12
CA SER A 58 -5.86 7.48 -0.10
C SER A 58 -6.16 8.88 -0.66
N GLY A 59 -5.86 9.14 -1.94
CA GLY A 59 -6.25 10.38 -2.63
C GLY A 59 -7.77 10.56 -2.82
N TYR A 60 -8.55 9.49 -2.69
CA TYR A 60 -10.02 9.53 -2.75
C TYR A 60 -10.65 9.56 -1.36
N ARG A 61 -9.89 9.88 -0.30
CA ARG A 61 -10.39 9.85 1.09
C ARG A 61 -11.68 10.64 1.27
N VAL A 62 -11.73 11.89 0.79
CA VAL A 62 -12.92 12.75 0.92
C VAL A 62 -14.14 12.14 0.20
N PRO A 63 -14.09 11.86 -1.12
CA PRO A 63 -15.25 11.29 -1.81
C PRO A 63 -15.64 9.90 -1.31
N LEU A 64 -14.69 9.08 -0.80
CA LEU A 64 -15.01 7.78 -0.21
C LEU A 64 -15.82 7.91 1.08
N HIS A 65 -15.51 8.88 1.95
CA HIS A 65 -16.31 9.13 3.14
C HIS A 65 -17.68 9.70 2.77
N GLU A 66 -17.74 10.65 1.84
CA GLU A 66 -18.98 11.32 1.46
C GLU A 66 -19.96 10.41 0.72
N LEU A 67 -19.46 9.55 -0.18
CA LEU A 67 -20.31 8.75 -1.07
C LEU A 67 -20.43 7.28 -0.64
N ALA A 68 -19.41 6.71 0.00
CA ALA A 68 -19.40 5.30 0.40
C ALA A 68 -19.39 5.10 1.93
N GLY A 69 -19.27 6.17 2.72
CA GLY A 69 -19.27 6.11 4.19
C GLY A 69 -18.06 5.38 4.79
N ARG A 70 -16.95 5.23 4.04
CA ARG A 70 -15.78 4.43 4.43
C ARG A 70 -14.47 5.13 4.08
N GLY A 71 -13.41 4.81 4.82
CA GLY A 71 -12.04 5.16 4.43
C GLY A 71 -11.54 4.32 3.26
N ALA A 72 -10.37 4.68 2.71
CA ALA A 72 -9.75 3.96 1.59
C ALA A 72 -9.50 2.48 1.91
N PHE A 73 -8.78 2.20 3.00
CA PHE A 73 -8.45 0.83 3.36
C PHE A 73 -9.69 0.00 3.75
N ASP A 74 -10.63 0.59 4.49
CA ASP A 74 -11.90 -0.08 4.83
C ASP A 74 -12.74 -0.39 3.59
N THR A 75 -12.68 0.44 2.55
CA THR A 75 -13.33 0.17 1.26
C THR A 75 -12.72 -1.05 0.58
N ILE A 76 -11.39 -1.20 0.62
CA ILE A 76 -10.72 -2.38 0.06
C ILE A 76 -11.06 -3.64 0.85
N ARG A 77 -11.01 -3.59 2.18
CA ARG A 77 -11.42 -4.71 3.05
C ARG A 77 -12.88 -5.09 2.80
N PHE A 78 -13.76 -4.10 2.68
CA PHE A 78 -15.17 -4.32 2.35
C PHE A 78 -15.31 -5.09 1.03
N GLY A 79 -14.66 -4.63 -0.05
CA GLY A 79 -14.70 -5.32 -1.34
C GLY A 79 -14.14 -6.74 -1.28
N ALA A 80 -13.01 -6.95 -0.58
CA ALA A 80 -12.43 -8.29 -0.38
C ALA A 80 -13.40 -9.23 0.34
N MET A 81 -14.02 -8.77 1.44
CA MET A 81 -15.05 -9.53 2.15
C MET A 81 -16.27 -9.81 1.25
N SER A 82 -16.72 -8.84 0.45
CA SER A 82 -17.84 -9.01 -0.48
C SER A 82 -17.54 -10.06 -1.55
N PHE A 83 -16.32 -10.12 -2.10
CA PHE A 83 -15.88 -11.20 -2.97
C PHE A 83 -15.98 -12.56 -2.28
N HIS A 84 -15.40 -12.67 -1.09
CA HIS A 84 -15.33 -13.92 -0.33
C HIS A 84 -16.72 -14.43 0.09
N ILE A 85 -17.54 -13.57 0.71
CA ILE A 85 -18.89 -13.90 1.18
C ILE A 85 -19.85 -14.10 0.00
N GLY A 86 -19.71 -13.31 -1.07
CA GLY A 86 -20.53 -13.42 -2.27
C GLY A 86 -20.22 -14.66 -3.12
N GLY A 87 -19.19 -15.43 -2.76
CA GLY A 87 -18.79 -16.65 -3.48
C GLY A 87 -18.24 -16.38 -4.89
N LYS A 88 -17.90 -15.12 -5.20
CA LYS A 88 -17.28 -14.78 -6.48
C LYS A 88 -15.80 -15.20 -6.42
N PRO A 89 -15.31 -16.04 -7.34
CA PRO A 89 -13.92 -16.50 -7.28
C PRO A 89 -12.92 -15.34 -7.38
N MET A 90 -11.88 -15.37 -6.56
CA MET A 90 -10.72 -14.48 -6.68
C MET A 90 -9.64 -15.15 -7.56
N ASP A 91 -9.97 -15.42 -8.83
CA ASP A 91 -9.11 -16.17 -9.75
C ASP A 91 -8.73 -15.39 -11.02
N ALA A 92 -7.81 -15.93 -11.80
CA ALA A 92 -7.29 -15.30 -13.00
C ALA A 92 -8.38 -14.94 -14.02
N GLU A 93 -9.36 -15.83 -14.22
CA GLU A 93 -10.46 -15.61 -15.16
C GLU A 93 -11.40 -14.49 -14.69
N THR A 94 -11.73 -14.49 -13.40
CA THR A 94 -12.59 -13.47 -12.81
C THR A 94 -11.91 -12.11 -12.85
N PHE A 95 -10.64 -12.03 -12.43
CA PHE A 95 -9.89 -10.78 -12.43
C PHE A 95 -9.72 -10.21 -13.84
N LYS A 96 -9.44 -11.06 -14.83
CA LYS A 96 -9.29 -10.65 -16.22
C LYS A 96 -10.55 -9.99 -16.79
N ASN A 97 -11.72 -10.55 -16.47
CA ASN A 97 -12.99 -10.15 -17.12
C ASN A 97 -13.87 -9.24 -16.27
N ILE A 98 -13.48 -8.95 -15.01
CA ILE A 98 -14.32 -8.12 -14.14
C ILE A 98 -14.50 -6.73 -14.73
N SER A 99 -15.75 -6.29 -14.80
CA SER A 99 -16.14 -4.96 -15.27
C SER A 99 -16.12 -3.92 -14.15
N ILE A 100 -16.06 -2.64 -14.54
CA ILE A 100 -16.21 -1.53 -13.59
C ILE A 100 -17.55 -1.55 -12.86
N PHE A 101 -18.61 -2.09 -13.48
CA PHE A 101 -19.93 -2.22 -12.86
C PHE A 101 -19.92 -3.28 -11.76
N GLU A 102 -19.28 -4.43 -11.99
CA GLU A 102 -19.10 -5.45 -10.96
C GLU A 102 -18.21 -4.94 -9.83
N VAL A 103 -17.13 -4.21 -10.13
CA VAL A 103 -16.31 -3.56 -9.09
C VAL A 103 -17.14 -2.56 -8.28
N SER A 104 -17.93 -1.73 -8.95
CA SER A 104 -18.83 -0.77 -8.31
C SER A 104 -19.82 -1.47 -7.38
N GLU A 105 -20.42 -2.59 -7.82
CA GLU A 105 -21.37 -3.36 -7.02
C GLU A 105 -20.70 -4.02 -5.81
N ILE A 106 -19.60 -4.75 -6.03
CA ILE A 106 -18.92 -5.52 -4.98
C ILE A 106 -18.32 -4.62 -3.90
N PHE A 107 -17.70 -3.50 -4.30
CA PHE A 107 -17.10 -2.54 -3.37
C PHE A 107 -18.12 -1.51 -2.84
N GLN A 108 -19.37 -1.54 -3.36
CA GLN A 108 -20.40 -0.54 -3.10
C GLN A 108 -19.87 0.89 -3.31
N LEU A 109 -19.33 1.14 -4.49
CA LEU A 109 -18.83 2.45 -4.91
C LEU A 109 -19.87 3.11 -5.80
N PRO A 110 -20.53 4.20 -5.38
CA PRO A 110 -21.42 4.94 -6.28
C PRO A 110 -20.58 5.63 -7.37
N ILE A 111 -20.51 5.05 -8.56
CA ILE A 111 -19.71 5.58 -9.69
C ILE A 111 -20.49 6.56 -10.57
N ASP A 112 -21.82 6.57 -10.46
CA ASP A 112 -22.72 7.41 -11.25
C ASP A 112 -23.83 7.96 -10.33
N ARG A 113 -24.37 9.14 -10.64
CA ARG A 113 -25.51 9.74 -9.94
C ARG A 113 -26.51 10.35 -10.93
N GLU A 114 -27.78 10.39 -10.54
CA GLU A 114 -28.83 11.05 -11.31
C GLU A 114 -28.86 12.56 -11.02
N VAL A 115 -28.88 13.36 -12.09
CA VAL A 115 -29.03 14.83 -12.05
C VAL A 115 -30.16 15.27 -12.96
N ARG A 116 -30.86 16.36 -12.60
CA ARG A 116 -31.90 16.92 -13.46
C ARG A 116 -31.27 17.64 -14.65
N HIS A 117 -31.85 17.45 -15.83
CA HIS A 117 -31.46 18.18 -17.03
C HIS A 117 -31.67 19.68 -16.82
N GLU A 118 -30.71 20.51 -17.22
CA GLU A 118 -30.67 21.95 -16.90
C GLU A 118 -31.92 22.73 -17.37
N THR A 119 -32.55 22.25 -18.45
CA THR A 119 -33.66 22.95 -19.12
C THR A 119 -34.94 22.13 -19.28
N LEU A 120 -34.94 20.84 -18.96
CA LEU A 120 -36.08 19.95 -19.19
C LEU A 120 -36.58 19.41 -17.85
N ASP A 121 -37.69 19.98 -17.36
CA ASP A 121 -38.23 19.76 -16.00
C ASP A 121 -38.55 18.31 -15.63
N PHE A 122 -38.57 17.40 -16.60
CA PHE A 122 -38.92 15.98 -16.43
C PHE A 122 -37.86 15.01 -16.97
N VAL A 123 -36.66 15.50 -17.31
CA VAL A 123 -35.56 14.66 -17.81
C VAL A 123 -34.47 14.58 -16.75
N THR A 124 -34.08 13.37 -16.38
CA THR A 124 -32.89 13.09 -15.59
C THR A 124 -31.78 12.56 -16.49
N MET A 125 -30.55 12.92 -16.16
CA MET A 125 -29.33 12.44 -16.79
C MET A 125 -28.48 11.73 -15.74
N THR A 126 -27.59 10.86 -16.22
CA THR A 126 -26.59 10.21 -15.38
C THR A 126 -25.26 10.91 -15.59
N GLU A 127 -24.60 11.29 -14.50
CA GLU A 127 -23.23 11.83 -14.53
C GLU A 127 -22.30 11.02 -13.62
N PRO A 128 -21.00 10.93 -13.95
CA PRO A 128 -20.04 10.20 -13.15
C PRO A 128 -19.76 10.91 -11.82
N THR A 129 -19.54 10.14 -10.76
CA THR A 129 -19.07 10.69 -9.48
C THR A 129 -17.54 10.75 -9.43
N ALA A 130 -17.01 11.39 -8.39
CA ALA A 130 -15.57 11.41 -8.09
C ALA A 130 -14.97 10.01 -7.82
N LEU A 131 -15.80 8.98 -7.58
CA LEU A 131 -15.34 7.60 -7.34
C LEU A 131 -15.22 6.75 -8.60
N LYS A 132 -15.75 7.20 -9.75
CA LYS A 132 -15.64 6.45 -11.01
C LYS A 132 -14.18 6.21 -11.42
N PRO A 133 -13.26 7.19 -11.34
CA PRO A 133 -11.84 6.94 -11.63
C PRO A 133 -11.20 5.94 -10.65
N PHE A 134 -11.61 5.93 -9.38
CA PHE A 134 -11.13 4.97 -8.39
C PHE A 134 -11.58 3.55 -8.73
N ALA A 135 -12.86 3.35 -9.03
CA ALA A 135 -13.38 2.05 -9.47
C ALA A 135 -12.72 1.57 -10.77
N ALA A 136 -12.47 2.47 -11.72
CA ALA A 136 -11.73 2.17 -12.94
C ALA A 136 -10.28 1.73 -12.65
N GLY A 137 -9.62 2.35 -11.68
CA GLY A 137 -8.29 1.95 -11.20
C GLY A 137 -8.29 0.54 -10.62
N LEU A 138 -9.24 0.22 -9.73
CA LEU A 138 -9.41 -1.13 -9.18
C LEU A 138 -9.63 -2.16 -10.30
N THR A 139 -10.51 -1.84 -11.25
CA THR A 139 -10.79 -2.68 -12.42
C THR A 139 -9.53 -2.94 -13.24
N THR A 140 -8.74 -1.90 -13.52
CA THR A 140 -7.51 -2.00 -14.30
C THR A 140 -6.47 -2.88 -13.62
N VAL A 141 -6.26 -2.72 -12.31
CA VAL A 141 -5.32 -3.55 -11.55
C VAL A 141 -5.77 -5.01 -11.57
N LEU A 142 -7.07 -5.28 -11.39
CA LEU A 142 -7.58 -6.65 -11.47
C LEU A 142 -7.42 -7.24 -12.88
N ASN A 143 -7.83 -6.53 -13.93
CA ASN A 143 -7.74 -7.04 -15.30
C ASN A 143 -6.29 -7.36 -15.70
N THR A 144 -5.35 -6.43 -15.44
CA THR A 144 -3.93 -6.65 -15.75
C THR A 144 -3.32 -7.79 -14.94
N THR A 145 -3.74 -7.96 -13.69
CA THR A 145 -3.34 -9.10 -12.84
C THR A 145 -3.88 -10.41 -13.41
N GLY A 146 -5.17 -10.47 -13.74
CA GLY A 146 -5.81 -11.64 -14.32
C GLY A 146 -5.21 -12.04 -15.67
N ASP A 147 -4.89 -11.06 -16.52
CA ASP A 147 -4.18 -11.30 -17.79
C ASP A 147 -2.82 -11.95 -17.57
N TYR A 148 -2.00 -11.43 -16.65
CA TYR A 148 -0.70 -12.02 -16.34
C TYR A 148 -0.85 -13.45 -15.81
N LEU A 149 -1.71 -13.67 -14.81
CA LEU A 149 -1.92 -14.99 -14.22
C LEU A 149 -2.37 -15.99 -15.29
N LYS A 150 -3.33 -15.62 -16.13
CA LYS A 150 -3.83 -16.48 -17.21
C LYS A 150 -2.73 -16.79 -18.24
N ALA A 151 -1.98 -15.79 -18.67
CA ALA A 151 -0.90 -15.95 -19.65
C ALA A 151 0.23 -16.88 -19.16
N HIS A 152 0.43 -16.95 -17.84
CA HIS A 152 1.47 -17.78 -17.22
C HIS A 152 0.92 -19.07 -16.57
N ASN A 153 -0.36 -19.41 -16.82
CA ASN A 153 -1.04 -20.60 -16.31
C ASN A 153 -1.12 -20.69 -14.77
N TYR A 154 -1.20 -19.55 -14.09
CA TYR A 154 -1.54 -19.51 -12.67
C TYR A 154 -3.06 -19.45 -12.49
N LYS A 155 -3.58 -20.27 -11.57
CA LYS A 155 -5.01 -20.26 -11.23
C LYS A 155 -5.45 -18.94 -10.61
N ASP A 156 -4.67 -18.45 -9.65
CA ASP A 156 -4.94 -17.28 -8.81
C ASP A 156 -3.62 -16.74 -8.22
N LEU A 157 -3.69 -15.70 -7.38
CA LEU A 157 -2.48 -15.11 -6.78
C LEU A 157 -1.77 -16.09 -5.83
N ALA A 158 -2.52 -16.95 -5.12
CA ALA A 158 -1.91 -17.93 -4.24
C ALA A 158 -1.11 -18.98 -5.03
N ASP A 159 -1.62 -19.44 -6.17
CA ASP A 159 -0.87 -20.35 -7.04
C ASP A 159 0.43 -19.71 -7.55
N PHE A 160 0.39 -18.44 -7.95
CA PHE A 160 1.58 -17.65 -8.28
C PHE A 160 2.59 -17.62 -7.13
N ILE A 161 2.15 -17.21 -5.93
CA ILE A 161 3.01 -17.12 -4.73
C ILE A 161 3.60 -18.47 -4.37
N MET A 162 2.76 -19.50 -4.28
CA MET A 162 3.17 -20.86 -3.90
C MET A 162 4.16 -21.45 -4.90
N ASN A 163 4.06 -21.12 -6.19
CA ASN A 163 5.05 -21.52 -7.19
C ASN A 163 6.44 -20.92 -6.90
N HIS A 164 6.49 -19.63 -6.56
CA HIS A 164 7.74 -18.90 -6.32
C HIS A 164 8.39 -19.26 -4.97
N VAL A 165 7.63 -19.31 -3.88
CA VAL A 165 8.18 -19.69 -2.55
C VAL A 165 8.58 -21.16 -2.48
N LYS A 166 8.04 -22.05 -3.32
CA LYS A 166 8.56 -23.43 -3.45
C LYS A 166 9.89 -23.50 -4.19
N LYS A 167 10.15 -22.58 -5.13
CA LYS A 167 11.41 -22.50 -5.90
C LYS A 167 12.52 -21.83 -5.10
N GLN A 168 12.20 -20.75 -4.40
CA GLN A 168 13.12 -19.97 -3.56
C GLN A 168 12.43 -19.70 -2.22
N PRO A 169 12.42 -20.68 -1.31
CA PRO A 169 11.78 -20.53 0.00
C PRO A 169 12.50 -19.48 0.84
N GLN A 170 11.76 -18.86 1.77
CA GLN A 170 12.32 -18.00 2.81
C GLN A 170 13.12 -16.79 2.27
N ASN A 171 12.79 -16.29 1.08
CA ASN A 171 13.45 -15.15 0.43
C ASN A 171 12.43 -14.06 0.04
N ALA A 172 12.39 -12.98 0.84
CA ALA A 172 11.51 -11.83 0.66
C ALA A 172 11.88 -11.03 -0.58
N SER A 173 13.17 -10.71 -0.76
CA SER A 173 13.64 -9.86 -1.87
C SER A 173 13.33 -10.49 -3.23
N TYR A 174 13.52 -11.81 -3.34
CA TYR A 174 13.14 -12.57 -4.53
C TYR A 174 11.64 -12.45 -4.80
N LEU A 175 10.80 -12.66 -3.79
CA LEU A 175 9.35 -12.62 -3.98
C LEU A 175 8.87 -11.20 -4.38
N VAL A 176 9.45 -10.15 -3.80
CA VAL A 176 9.22 -8.75 -4.21
C VAL A 176 9.54 -8.56 -5.69
N GLU A 177 10.70 -9.04 -6.14
CA GLU A 177 11.10 -8.95 -7.55
C GLU A 177 10.09 -9.66 -8.47
N GLN A 178 9.62 -10.85 -8.09
CA GLN A 178 8.62 -11.58 -8.88
C GLN A 178 7.30 -10.82 -8.98
N PHE A 179 6.84 -10.20 -7.90
CA PHE A 179 5.63 -9.36 -7.92
C PHE A 179 5.76 -8.17 -8.87
N ILE A 180 6.90 -7.47 -8.86
CA ILE A 180 7.13 -6.29 -9.70
C ILE A 180 7.24 -6.66 -11.18
N GLN A 181 7.89 -7.80 -11.48
CA GLN A 181 7.99 -8.32 -12.84
C GLN A 181 6.64 -8.80 -13.38
N ALA A 182 5.79 -9.34 -12.50
CA ALA A 182 4.50 -9.90 -12.86
C ALA A 182 3.41 -8.84 -13.06
N PHE A 183 3.29 -7.89 -12.13
CA PHE A 183 2.10 -7.04 -12.04
C PHE A 183 2.45 -5.56 -12.19
N PRO A 184 2.09 -4.93 -13.34
CA PRO A 184 2.39 -3.52 -13.60
C PRO A 184 1.86 -2.56 -12.52
N GLY A 185 0.74 -2.89 -11.86
CA GLY A 185 0.18 -2.10 -10.76
C GLY A 185 1.08 -2.02 -9.50
N LEU A 186 2.10 -2.87 -9.40
CA LEU A 186 3.10 -2.89 -8.33
C LEU A 186 4.41 -2.23 -8.74
N HIS A 187 4.58 -1.85 -10.00
CA HIS A 187 5.78 -1.21 -10.52
C HIS A 187 5.83 0.28 -10.14
N ASP A 188 6.32 0.55 -8.94
CA ASP A 188 6.48 1.89 -8.35
C ASP A 188 7.92 2.40 -8.59
N SER A 189 8.19 2.87 -9.82
CA SER A 189 9.46 3.45 -10.25
C SER A 189 9.30 4.74 -11.06
N TYR A 190 10.28 5.64 -10.98
CA TYR A 190 10.19 6.97 -11.60
C TYR A 190 11.53 7.40 -12.21
N GLN A 191 11.53 7.70 -13.50
CA GLN A 191 12.65 8.29 -14.22
C GLN A 191 12.47 9.81 -14.34
N PHE A 192 13.46 10.58 -13.90
CA PHE A 192 13.44 12.05 -14.02
C PHE A 192 14.53 12.53 -14.98
N PRO A 193 14.33 13.63 -15.72
CA PRO A 193 15.28 14.10 -16.74
C PRO A 193 16.70 14.35 -16.23
N ASN A 194 16.84 14.74 -14.96
CA ASN A 194 18.11 15.14 -14.34
C ASN A 194 18.72 14.07 -13.42
N ILE A 195 18.21 12.83 -13.47
CA ILE A 195 18.70 11.71 -12.66
C ILE A 195 19.05 10.58 -13.62
N SER A 196 20.25 10.01 -13.53
CA SER A 196 20.71 8.98 -14.47
C SER A 196 20.01 7.64 -14.29
N GLU A 197 19.61 7.33 -13.06
CA GLU A 197 18.97 6.07 -12.70
C GLU A 197 17.52 6.33 -12.22
N PRO A 198 16.58 5.41 -12.52
CA PRO A 198 15.24 5.52 -11.97
C PRO A 198 15.24 5.41 -10.43
N VAL A 199 14.33 6.13 -9.80
CA VAL A 199 14.06 5.98 -8.36
C VAL A 199 13.06 4.84 -8.19
N TYR A 200 13.43 3.83 -7.38
CA TYR A 200 12.61 2.67 -7.09
C TYR A 200 12.11 2.72 -5.65
N LEU A 201 10.80 2.57 -5.43
CA LEU A 201 10.21 2.52 -4.10
C LEU A 201 9.49 1.20 -3.83
N TYR A 202 8.81 0.64 -4.84
CA TYR A 202 8.17 -0.68 -4.79
C TYR A 202 7.31 -0.96 -3.54
N LYS A 203 6.71 0.09 -2.95
CA LYS A 203 6.02 0.02 -1.65
C LYS A 203 5.03 -1.14 -1.56
N LYS A 204 4.12 -1.24 -2.55
CA LYS A 204 3.03 -2.21 -2.51
C LYS A 204 3.53 -3.66 -2.60
N ALA A 205 4.54 -3.93 -3.43
CA ALA A 205 5.13 -5.25 -3.51
C ALA A 205 5.78 -5.65 -2.17
N GLN A 206 6.47 -4.71 -1.53
CA GLN A 206 7.07 -4.93 -0.20
C GLN A 206 6.01 -5.18 0.88
N ILE A 207 4.89 -4.44 0.88
CA ILE A 207 3.77 -4.68 1.81
C ILE A 207 3.20 -6.08 1.64
N ILE A 208 2.92 -6.52 0.40
CA ILE A 208 2.39 -7.86 0.14
C ILE A 208 3.31 -8.91 0.77
N VAL A 209 4.62 -8.82 0.51
CA VAL A 209 5.60 -9.77 1.03
C VAL A 209 5.68 -9.71 2.56
N TYR A 210 5.65 -8.53 3.15
CA TYR A 210 5.63 -8.37 4.61
C TYR A 210 4.38 -8.99 5.24
N HIS A 211 3.19 -8.77 4.69
CA HIS A 211 1.97 -9.37 5.22
C HIS A 211 1.92 -10.88 5.02
N LEU A 212 2.51 -11.41 3.94
CA LEU A 212 2.68 -12.85 3.76
C LEU A 212 3.59 -13.44 4.87
N TRP A 213 4.73 -12.81 5.15
CA TRP A 213 5.59 -13.21 6.27
C TRP A 213 4.85 -13.13 7.61
N PHE A 214 4.26 -11.98 7.90
CA PHE A 214 3.61 -11.72 9.18
C PHE A 214 2.46 -12.70 9.44
N THR A 215 1.68 -13.02 8.41
CA THR A 215 0.50 -13.89 8.52
C THR A 215 0.88 -15.37 8.53
N PHE A 216 1.82 -15.80 7.68
CA PHE A 216 2.04 -17.23 7.41
C PHE A 216 3.36 -17.80 7.96
N ARG A 217 4.28 -17.02 8.51
CA ARG A 217 5.59 -17.54 9.00
C ARG A 217 5.47 -18.62 10.08
N GLU A 218 4.42 -18.58 10.91
CA GLU A 218 4.22 -19.58 11.97
C GLU A 218 3.52 -20.84 11.44
N GLN A 219 2.62 -20.68 10.46
CA GLN A 219 1.82 -21.77 9.90
C GLN A 219 2.58 -22.55 8.81
N LEU A 220 3.37 -21.85 8.00
CA LEU A 220 4.15 -22.37 6.89
C LEU A 220 5.60 -21.83 6.94
N PRO A 221 6.35 -22.06 8.04
CA PRO A 221 7.68 -21.51 8.25
C PRO A 221 8.66 -21.89 7.13
N GLN A 222 8.53 -23.09 6.56
CA GLN A 222 9.39 -23.57 5.48
C GLN A 222 9.31 -22.73 4.20
N TYR A 223 8.27 -21.90 4.05
CA TYR A 223 8.07 -21.03 2.89
C TYR A 223 8.17 -19.55 3.27
N PHE A 224 7.51 -19.14 4.35
CA PHE A 224 7.27 -17.72 4.65
C PHE A 224 8.11 -17.16 5.78
N ASP A 225 8.93 -17.95 6.49
CA ASP A 225 9.88 -17.41 7.47
C ASP A 225 11.11 -16.80 6.76
N PHE A 226 10.87 -15.69 6.04
CA PHE A 226 11.84 -14.97 5.21
C PHE A 226 13.06 -14.54 6.02
N LYS A 227 14.25 -14.95 5.57
CA LYS A 227 15.52 -14.70 6.29
C LYS A 227 16.09 -13.31 6.05
N ASP A 228 15.63 -12.66 4.99
CA ASP A 228 16.00 -11.33 4.55
C ASP A 228 14.85 -10.34 4.72
N ILE A 229 13.87 -10.61 5.61
CA ILE A 229 12.74 -9.67 5.82
C ILE A 229 13.20 -8.26 6.20
N ASP A 230 14.32 -8.15 6.92
CA ASP A 230 14.93 -6.88 7.34
C ASP A 230 15.52 -6.05 6.18
N THR A 231 15.56 -6.59 4.95
CA THR A 231 15.96 -5.83 3.75
C THR A 231 14.81 -5.01 3.17
N LEU A 232 13.57 -5.28 3.59
CA LEU A 232 12.44 -4.45 3.22
C LEU A 232 12.58 -3.05 3.83
N THR A 233 12.18 -2.05 3.05
CA THR A 233 12.19 -0.65 3.48
C THR A 233 10.88 -0.27 4.14
N VAL A 234 10.86 0.88 4.82
CA VAL A 234 9.62 1.47 5.30
C VAL A 234 8.67 1.66 4.12
N PHE A 235 7.38 1.40 4.33
CA PHE A 235 6.37 1.48 3.28
C PHE A 235 5.97 2.93 2.97
N SER A 236 6.94 3.73 2.53
CA SER A 236 6.83 5.18 2.36
C SER A 236 5.77 5.57 1.32
N ASP A 237 4.69 6.18 1.80
CA ASP A 237 3.59 6.76 1.02
C ASP A 237 3.48 8.26 1.25
N ASN A 238 2.26 8.80 1.27
CA ASN A 238 2.00 10.21 1.55
C ASN A 238 2.02 10.55 3.06
N VAL A 239 1.89 9.57 3.96
CA VAL A 239 1.82 9.78 5.41
C VAL A 239 3.21 9.81 6.02
N ILE A 240 4.07 8.85 5.69
CA ILE A 240 5.40 8.73 6.31
C ILE A 240 6.24 10.02 6.16
N PRO A 241 6.40 10.59 4.95
CA PRO A 241 7.15 11.83 4.78
C PRO A 241 6.52 13.03 5.49
N THR A 242 5.18 13.14 5.50
CA THR A 242 4.50 14.28 6.15
C THR A 242 4.63 14.21 7.67
N MET A 243 4.56 13.02 8.26
CA MET A 243 4.84 12.79 9.67
C MET A 243 6.30 13.12 10.02
N LEU A 244 7.26 12.69 9.22
CA LEU A 244 8.68 12.97 9.46
C LEU A 244 9.02 14.46 9.34
N ILE A 245 8.34 15.21 8.46
CA ILE A 245 8.42 16.68 8.41
C ILE A 245 7.87 17.28 9.71
N HIS A 246 6.69 16.84 10.15
CA HIS A 246 6.08 17.33 11.40
C HIS A 246 6.96 17.06 12.63
N LEU A 247 7.61 15.90 12.68
CA LEU A 247 8.53 15.51 13.75
C LEU A 247 9.90 16.21 13.68
N GLY A 248 10.17 17.00 12.63
CA GLY A 248 11.44 17.68 12.42
C GLY A 248 12.59 16.78 11.97
N VAL A 249 12.29 15.55 11.54
CA VAL A 249 13.28 14.60 10.99
C VAL A 249 13.62 14.97 9.54
N ILE A 250 12.63 15.35 8.74
CA ILE A 250 12.85 15.91 7.40
C ILE A 250 12.76 17.44 7.51
N THR A 251 13.83 18.14 7.13
CA THR A 251 13.94 19.60 7.21
C THR A 251 14.21 20.23 5.84
N ASP A 252 14.19 21.56 5.82
CA ASP A 252 14.50 22.38 4.63
C ASP A 252 13.56 22.16 3.44
N VAL A 253 12.36 21.63 3.71
CA VAL A 253 11.30 21.48 2.71
C VAL A 253 11.01 22.86 2.10
N PRO A 254 11.11 23.03 0.77
CA PRO A 254 10.83 24.30 0.12
C PRO A 254 9.47 24.87 0.52
N GLU A 255 9.39 26.18 0.78
CA GLU A 255 8.17 26.83 1.30
C GLU A 255 6.95 26.55 0.42
N GLN A 256 7.11 26.58 -0.90
CA GLN A 256 6.03 26.27 -1.84
C GLN A 256 5.49 24.84 -1.66
N TRP A 257 6.35 23.87 -1.37
CA TRP A 257 5.92 22.48 -1.16
C TRP A 257 5.14 22.36 0.15
N GLN A 258 5.59 23.06 1.21
CA GLN A 258 4.85 23.11 2.47
C GLN A 258 3.47 23.77 2.28
N GLN A 259 3.40 24.86 1.53
CA GLN A 259 2.13 25.52 1.20
C GLN A 259 1.20 24.59 0.41
N ASP A 260 1.71 23.87 -0.60
CA ASP A 260 0.91 22.93 -1.38
C ASP A 260 0.40 21.76 -0.49
N ILE A 261 1.23 21.21 0.39
CA ILE A 261 0.82 20.18 1.37
C ILE A 261 -0.27 20.71 2.30
N ASN A 262 -0.06 21.88 2.92
CA ASN A 262 -0.99 22.47 3.88
C ASN A 262 -2.34 22.85 3.25
N ASN A 263 -2.34 23.19 1.96
CA ASN A 263 -3.54 23.55 1.21
C ASN A 263 -4.21 22.35 0.51
N ASN A 264 -3.78 21.11 0.79
CA ASN A 264 -4.27 19.88 0.14
C ASN A 264 -4.22 19.95 -1.39
N LYS A 265 -3.17 20.57 -1.93
CA LYS A 265 -2.94 20.63 -3.37
C LYS A 265 -2.07 19.47 -3.81
N ASP A 266 -2.45 18.84 -4.92
CA ASP A 266 -1.68 17.74 -5.50
C ASP A 266 -0.25 18.18 -5.83
N LEU A 267 0.70 17.41 -5.32
CA LEU A 267 2.12 17.58 -5.59
C LEU A 267 2.47 17.00 -6.96
N SER A 268 3.49 17.55 -7.60
CA SER A 268 4.05 16.93 -8.81
C SER A 268 4.66 15.56 -8.47
N VAL A 269 4.69 14.67 -9.46
CA VAL A 269 5.28 13.33 -9.32
C VAL A 269 6.71 13.39 -8.77
N GLN A 270 7.50 14.36 -9.24
CA GLN A 270 8.88 14.52 -8.77
C GLN A 270 8.96 14.92 -7.29
N ILE A 271 8.11 15.85 -6.84
CA ILE A 271 8.09 16.31 -5.45
C ILE A 271 7.63 15.16 -4.54
N ALA A 272 6.52 14.50 -4.89
CA ALA A 272 6.00 13.38 -4.13
C ALA A 272 7.02 12.24 -4.03
N THR A 273 7.71 11.91 -5.13
CA THR A 273 8.76 10.88 -5.15
C THR A 273 9.95 11.27 -4.29
N THR A 274 10.36 12.54 -4.33
CA THR A 274 11.48 13.05 -3.50
C THR A 274 11.16 12.93 -2.01
N LEU A 275 9.94 13.31 -1.60
CA LEU A 275 9.49 13.19 -0.21
C LEU A 275 9.40 11.72 0.22
N ARG A 276 8.85 10.85 -0.63
CA ARG A 276 8.77 9.41 -0.35
C ARG A 276 10.15 8.77 -0.18
N ALA A 277 11.09 9.08 -1.07
CA ALA A 277 12.47 8.60 -1.00
C ALA A 277 13.18 9.11 0.26
N ALA A 278 12.99 10.37 0.63
CA ALA A 278 13.52 10.89 1.90
C ALA A 278 12.89 10.20 3.11
N GLY A 279 11.62 9.84 3.06
CA GLY A 279 10.98 9.02 4.09
C GLY A 279 11.70 7.67 4.28
N VAL A 280 12.09 7.01 3.19
CA VAL A 280 12.87 5.75 3.27
C VAL A 280 14.22 5.97 3.95
N VAL A 281 15.00 6.94 3.47
CA VAL A 281 16.33 7.24 4.02
C VAL A 281 16.26 7.68 5.48
N ALA A 282 15.29 8.52 5.84
CA ALA A 282 15.07 8.97 7.21
C ALA A 282 14.82 7.79 8.17
N CYS A 283 13.96 6.85 7.76
CA CYS A 283 13.64 5.68 8.57
C CYS A 283 14.84 4.74 8.75
N GLU A 284 15.67 4.56 7.72
CA GLU A 284 16.94 3.81 7.86
C GLU A 284 17.88 4.46 8.87
N GLU A 285 18.04 5.78 8.82
CA GLU A 285 18.89 6.51 9.78
C GLU A 285 18.30 6.52 11.20
N ILE A 286 16.97 6.60 11.36
CA ILE A 286 16.28 6.40 12.65
C ILE A 286 16.60 5.03 13.24
N VAL A 287 16.44 3.95 12.46
CA VAL A 287 16.71 2.58 12.92
C VAL A 287 18.17 2.41 13.31
N LYS A 288 19.09 2.95 12.51
CA LYS A 288 20.52 2.93 12.79
C LYS A 288 20.86 3.66 14.10
N ALA A 289 20.30 4.85 14.32
CA ALA A 289 20.50 5.60 15.56
C ALA A 289 19.88 4.90 16.79
N SER A 290 18.71 4.28 16.63
CA SER A 290 18.05 3.46 17.66
C SER A 290 18.91 2.25 18.05
N LYS A 291 19.42 1.49 17.07
CA LYS A 291 20.32 0.33 17.29
C LYS A 291 21.66 0.75 17.89
N ALA A 292 22.10 1.98 17.68
CA ALA A 292 23.27 2.57 18.32
C ALA A 292 23.02 3.01 19.79
N GLY A 293 21.79 2.86 20.30
CA GLY A 293 21.44 3.14 21.69
C GLY A 293 20.74 4.48 21.93
N THR A 294 20.25 5.15 20.88
CA THR A 294 19.49 6.40 21.03
C THR A 294 18.03 6.10 21.37
N GLY A 295 17.54 6.66 22.48
CA GLY A 295 16.14 6.48 22.91
C GLY A 295 15.88 5.14 23.63
N PRO A 296 14.63 4.90 24.05
CA PRO A 296 14.29 3.76 24.91
C PRO A 296 14.03 2.45 24.15
N VAL A 297 13.94 2.49 22.82
CA VAL A 297 13.71 1.33 21.94
C VAL A 297 14.99 1.04 21.16
N ALA A 298 15.65 -0.09 21.43
CA ALA A 298 16.93 -0.46 20.80
C ALA A 298 16.81 -1.51 19.67
N HIS A 299 15.63 -2.11 19.50
CA HIS A 299 15.38 -3.22 18.58
C HIS A 299 14.43 -2.82 17.43
N MET A 300 14.44 -1.55 17.07
CA MET A 300 13.59 -1.01 16.00
C MET A 300 13.94 -1.64 14.65
N THR A 301 12.93 -1.90 13.83
CA THR A 301 13.05 -2.37 12.45
C THR A 301 12.46 -1.34 11.49
N THR A 302 12.86 -1.36 10.22
CA THR A 302 12.53 -0.29 9.25
C THR A 302 11.03 -0.20 8.98
N GLU A 303 10.36 -1.33 8.89
CA GLU A 303 8.91 -1.44 8.69
C GLU A 303 8.08 -1.00 9.90
N LYS A 304 8.70 -0.93 11.09
CA LYS A 304 8.05 -0.54 12.36
C LYS A 304 8.62 0.73 12.97
N CYS A 305 9.50 1.45 12.29
CA CYS A 305 10.22 2.56 12.89
C CYS A 305 9.33 3.76 13.27
N LEU A 306 8.15 3.86 12.67
CA LEU A 306 7.15 4.89 12.95
C LEU A 306 5.88 4.34 13.61
N ALA A 307 5.95 3.14 14.19
CA ALA A 307 4.86 2.55 14.97
C ALA A 307 4.73 3.28 16.32
N SER A 308 4.32 4.54 16.29
CA SER A 308 4.22 5.37 17.50
C SER A 308 3.20 6.52 17.40
N ASN A 309 2.34 6.56 16.37
CA ASN A 309 1.30 7.59 16.22
C ASN A 309 0.05 7.05 15.50
#